data_AF-A0A522Q2S7-F1
#
_entry.id   AF-A0A522Q2S7-F1
#
_cell.length_a   1.000
_cell.length_b   1.000
_cell.length_c   1.000
_cell.angle_alpha   90.00
_cell.angle_beta   90.00
_cell.angle_gamma   90.00
#
_symmetry.space_group_name_H-M   'P 1'
#
loop_
_entity.id
_entity.type
_entity.pdbx_description
1 polymer ?
#
loop_
_entity_poly.entity_id
_entity_poly.type
_entity_poly.pdbx_seq_one_letter_code
_entity_poly.pdbx_strand_id
1 'polypeptide(L)'
;MSNLTYVEKRKLEQFLGMSSGYVLDFSNRTFAEFVRESTGRNIYDSTYDYASGSKANRLRAFWQKEENLVVGKLMSDMLDYADGTGELKEVCRLIVGRLLRDCPVPHTGIGSHHHEQQLQQQRLSQSLGQLKEEFLGLAIERNRNKAGLALEKVLNRLFGLYQLHPRQPFRVVGEQIDRSFELEGQIYLLEAKWEKYPLPEADLLIFRGKIEGKSTFTRGVFIALNDVSLPARHAITRGKAPSFFVMNGHDLTMIFSEAMSLTDFLRKRVRLLAEEGCVCIPFSELA
;
A
#
# COMPACT_ATOMS: atom_id res chain seq x y z
N MET A 1 -21.56 12.58 -3.14
CA MET A 1 -21.32 13.76 -4.02
C MET A 1 -19.83 13.84 -4.30
N SER A 2 -19.41 14.06 -5.56
CA SER A 2 -17.98 14.03 -5.89
C SER A 2 -17.21 15.19 -5.26
N ASN A 3 -16.00 14.92 -4.74
CA ASN A 3 -15.12 15.89 -4.12
C ASN A 3 -14.25 16.63 -5.16
N LEU A 4 -14.83 16.94 -6.32
CA LEU A 4 -14.18 17.73 -7.35
C LEU A 4 -14.06 19.19 -6.90
N THR A 5 -12.83 19.68 -6.77
CA THR A 5 -12.56 21.09 -6.47
C THR A 5 -12.95 21.99 -7.65
N TYR A 6 -13.15 23.27 -7.39
CA TYR A 6 -13.49 24.26 -8.43
C TYR A 6 -12.46 24.28 -9.57
N VAL A 7 -11.17 24.20 -9.23
CA VAL A 7 -10.06 24.21 -10.21
C VAL A 7 -10.12 22.97 -11.10
N GLU A 8 -10.44 21.80 -10.53
CA GLU A 8 -10.51 20.55 -11.28
C GLU A 8 -11.72 20.53 -12.22
N LYS A 9 -12.88 21.02 -11.76
CA LYS A 9 -14.05 21.19 -12.62
C LYS A 9 -13.73 22.07 -13.82
N ARG A 10 -13.02 23.18 -13.65
CA ARG A 10 -12.61 24.04 -14.78
C ARG A 10 -11.70 23.33 -15.77
N LYS A 11 -10.76 22.53 -15.29
CA LYS A 11 -9.85 21.75 -16.15
C LYS A 11 -10.60 20.69 -16.95
N LEU A 12 -11.51 19.96 -16.30
CA LEU A 12 -12.38 18.98 -16.96
C LEU A 12 -13.31 19.64 -17.99
N GLU A 13 -13.91 20.78 -17.65
CA GLU A 13 -14.77 21.55 -18.57
C GLU A 13 -14.00 22.08 -19.78
N GLN A 14 -12.76 22.53 -19.58
CA GLN A 14 -11.89 22.96 -20.67
C GLN A 14 -11.55 21.79 -21.60
N PHE A 15 -11.24 20.62 -21.04
CA PHE A 15 -10.94 19.42 -21.82
C PHE A 15 -12.15 18.96 -22.63
N LEU A 16 -13.35 18.96 -22.02
CA LEU A 16 -14.58 18.50 -22.65
C LEU A 16 -15.25 19.54 -23.57
N GLY A 17 -14.68 20.74 -23.71
CA GLY A 17 -15.25 21.78 -24.57
C GLY A 17 -16.59 22.35 -24.08
N MET A 18 -16.79 22.45 -22.76
CA MET A 18 -18.10 22.74 -22.15
C MET A 18 -18.50 24.23 -22.07
N SER A 19 -17.74 25.13 -22.69
CA SER A 19 -17.96 26.58 -22.62
C SER A 19 -19.26 27.04 -23.29
N SER A 20 -19.73 26.34 -24.33
CA SER A 20 -20.93 26.67 -25.11
C SER A 20 -22.12 25.75 -24.84
N GLY A 21 -22.05 24.88 -23.81
CA GLY A 21 -23.12 23.94 -23.47
C GLY A 21 -23.02 22.55 -24.14
N TYR A 22 -21.99 22.35 -24.97
CA TYR A 22 -21.64 21.07 -25.60
C TYR A 22 -20.73 20.22 -24.69
N VAL A 23 -20.58 18.95 -25.02
CA VAL A 23 -19.64 18.02 -24.37
C VAL A 23 -19.02 17.20 -25.48
N LEU A 24 -17.74 17.42 -25.77
CA LEU A 24 -17.04 16.86 -26.94
C LEU A 24 -17.88 17.05 -28.23
N ASP A 25 -17.87 16.07 -29.13
CA ASP A 25 -18.65 16.01 -30.36
C ASP A 25 -20.00 15.27 -30.20
N PHE A 26 -20.44 15.02 -28.96
CA PHE A 26 -21.65 14.24 -28.72
C PHE A 26 -22.94 14.99 -29.11
N SER A 27 -23.85 14.28 -29.77
CA SER A 27 -25.27 14.64 -29.86
C SER A 27 -26.01 14.33 -28.54
N ASN A 28 -27.24 14.82 -28.37
CA ASN A 28 -28.01 14.49 -27.17
C ASN A 28 -28.28 12.99 -27.02
N ARG A 29 -28.55 12.29 -28.13
CA ARG A 29 -28.80 10.84 -28.15
C ARG A 29 -27.54 10.05 -27.79
N THR A 30 -26.43 10.33 -28.48
CA THR A 30 -25.17 9.62 -28.27
C THR A 30 -24.58 9.90 -26.89
N PHE A 31 -24.76 11.10 -26.36
CA PHE A 31 -24.39 11.42 -24.98
C PHE A 31 -25.19 10.61 -23.96
N ALA A 32 -26.51 10.44 -24.18
CA ALA A 32 -27.35 9.63 -23.30
C ALA A 32 -26.91 8.16 -23.30
N GLU A 33 -26.66 7.62 -24.50
CA GLU A 33 -26.21 6.24 -24.69
C GLU A 33 -24.85 6.02 -24.03
N PHE A 34 -23.89 6.93 -24.26
CA PHE A 34 -22.55 6.85 -23.67
C PHE A 34 -22.57 6.84 -22.14
N VAL A 35 -23.31 7.77 -21.52
CA VAL A 35 -23.43 7.80 -20.05
C VAL A 35 -24.13 6.55 -19.53
N ARG A 36 -25.15 6.07 -20.23
CA ARG A 36 -25.87 4.85 -19.84
C ARG A 36 -24.98 3.61 -19.94
N GLU A 37 -24.17 3.48 -20.98
CA GLU A 37 -23.23 2.35 -21.15
C GLU A 37 -22.11 2.40 -20.11
N SER A 38 -21.56 3.59 -19.85
CA SER A 38 -20.49 3.77 -18.87
C SER A 38 -20.97 3.55 -17.44
N THR A 39 -22.03 4.24 -17.00
CA THR A 39 -22.43 4.30 -15.59
C THR A 39 -23.78 3.67 -15.28
N GLY A 40 -24.53 3.20 -16.27
CA GLY A 40 -25.89 2.68 -16.07
C GLY A 40 -26.93 3.76 -15.72
N ARG A 41 -26.58 5.05 -15.81
CA ARG A 41 -27.46 6.17 -15.41
C ARG A 41 -28.04 6.88 -16.62
N ASN A 42 -29.26 7.38 -16.49
CA ASN A 42 -29.89 8.22 -17.50
C ASN A 42 -29.61 9.70 -17.21
N ILE A 43 -28.68 10.31 -17.96
CA ILE A 43 -28.29 11.72 -17.79
C ILE A 43 -29.42 12.72 -18.08
N TYR A 44 -30.49 12.28 -18.74
CA TYR A 44 -31.68 13.11 -19.02
C TYR A 44 -32.79 12.95 -17.98
N ASP A 45 -32.57 12.16 -16.94
CA ASP A 45 -33.46 12.09 -15.78
C ASP A 45 -33.62 13.49 -15.13
N SER A 46 -34.79 13.75 -14.54
CA SER A 46 -35.09 15.02 -13.86
C SER A 46 -34.13 15.30 -12.69
N THR A 47 -33.53 14.24 -12.12
CA THR A 47 -32.49 14.33 -11.08
C THR A 47 -31.26 15.14 -11.51
N TYR A 48 -30.94 15.16 -12.81
CA TYR A 48 -29.80 15.89 -13.38
C TYR A 48 -30.21 17.16 -14.13
N ASP A 49 -31.48 17.57 -14.05
CA ASP A 49 -31.93 18.80 -14.68
C ASP A 49 -31.38 20.01 -13.90
N TYR A 50 -30.54 20.80 -14.57
CA TYR A 50 -29.79 21.89 -13.95
C TYR A 50 -29.65 23.05 -14.93
N ALA A 51 -29.87 24.28 -14.42
CA ALA A 51 -29.81 25.52 -15.18
C ALA A 51 -30.63 25.44 -16.49
N SER A 52 -30.00 25.60 -17.66
CA SER A 52 -30.68 25.56 -18.97
C SER A 52 -30.98 24.15 -19.50
N GLY A 53 -30.65 23.09 -18.76
CA GLY A 53 -30.87 21.70 -19.18
C GLY A 53 -29.96 21.21 -20.32
N SER A 54 -28.96 21.99 -20.71
CA SER A 54 -27.95 21.61 -21.72
C SER A 54 -27.13 20.38 -21.28
N LYS A 55 -26.52 19.67 -22.23
CA LYS A 55 -25.65 18.51 -21.95
C LYS A 55 -24.58 18.82 -20.91
N ALA A 56 -23.90 19.95 -21.08
CA ALA A 56 -22.87 20.39 -20.14
C ALA A 56 -23.44 20.65 -18.74
N ASN A 57 -24.62 21.27 -18.65
CA ASN A 57 -25.26 21.51 -17.35
C ASN A 57 -25.72 20.22 -16.67
N ARG A 58 -26.20 19.25 -17.44
CA ARG A 58 -26.52 17.91 -16.93
C ARG A 58 -25.28 17.16 -16.45
N LEU A 59 -24.16 17.30 -17.14
CA LEU A 59 -22.87 16.74 -16.68
C LEU A 59 -22.36 17.43 -15.41
N ARG A 60 -22.54 18.75 -15.27
CA ARG A 60 -22.25 19.47 -14.01
C ARG A 60 -23.13 18.98 -12.87
N ALA A 61 -24.43 18.78 -13.13
CA ALA A 61 -25.36 18.20 -12.17
C ALA A 61 -24.94 16.79 -11.77
N PHE A 62 -24.51 15.98 -12.73
CA PHE A 62 -23.98 14.65 -12.50
C PHE A 62 -22.76 14.66 -11.56
N TRP A 63 -21.78 15.55 -11.80
CA TRP A 63 -20.64 15.71 -10.87
C TRP A 63 -21.07 16.10 -9.46
N GLN A 64 -22.12 16.90 -9.31
CA GLN A 64 -22.62 17.28 -8.00
C GLN A 64 -23.36 16.14 -7.32
N LYS A 65 -24.26 15.45 -8.04
CA LYS A 65 -25.18 14.47 -7.46
C LYS A 65 -24.55 13.09 -7.26
N GLU A 66 -23.63 12.69 -8.13
CA GLU A 66 -23.03 11.36 -8.11
C GLU A 66 -21.74 11.29 -7.30
N GLU A 67 -21.29 10.06 -7.14
CA GLU A 67 -20.11 9.64 -6.39
C GLU A 67 -18.80 9.81 -7.14
N ASN A 68 -17.70 9.93 -6.39
CA ASN A 68 -16.35 9.98 -6.95
C ASN A 68 -16.08 8.82 -7.92
N LEU A 69 -16.53 7.60 -7.60
CA LEU A 69 -16.32 6.42 -8.44
C LEU A 69 -17.13 6.48 -9.74
N VAL A 70 -18.40 6.88 -9.65
CA VAL A 70 -19.32 6.97 -10.80
C VAL A 70 -18.88 8.09 -11.75
N VAL A 71 -18.52 9.24 -11.18
CA VAL A 71 -17.95 10.36 -11.92
C VAL A 71 -16.59 9.98 -12.49
N GLY A 72 -15.73 9.35 -11.70
CA GLY A 72 -14.41 8.90 -12.12
C GLY A 72 -14.47 7.93 -13.31
N LYS A 73 -15.39 6.95 -13.27
CA LYS A 73 -15.62 6.01 -14.36
C LYS A 73 -16.05 6.73 -15.64
N LEU A 74 -17.09 7.56 -15.55
CA LEU A 74 -17.58 8.31 -16.72
C LEU A 74 -16.48 9.19 -17.32
N MET A 75 -15.72 9.89 -16.48
CA MET A 75 -14.66 10.77 -16.91
C MET A 75 -13.46 9.99 -17.48
N SER A 76 -13.18 8.78 -17.00
CA SER A 76 -12.17 7.87 -17.59
C SER A 76 -12.59 7.48 -19.00
N ASP A 77 -13.82 7.02 -19.17
CA ASP A 77 -14.33 6.59 -20.47
C ASP A 77 -14.37 7.76 -21.47
N MET A 78 -14.71 8.98 -21.01
CA MET A 78 -14.65 10.19 -21.84
C MET A 78 -13.22 10.58 -22.24
N LEU A 79 -12.23 10.34 -21.37
CA LEU A 79 -10.81 10.57 -21.69
C LEU A 79 -10.32 9.56 -22.73
N ASP A 80 -10.77 8.31 -22.64
CA ASP A 80 -10.42 7.28 -23.61
C ASP A 80 -11.09 7.52 -24.97
N TYR A 81 -12.32 8.06 -24.97
CA TYR A 81 -13.03 8.44 -26.18
C TYR A 81 -12.42 9.65 -26.92
N ALA A 82 -11.91 10.63 -26.19
CA ALA A 82 -11.28 11.81 -26.78
C ALA A 82 -9.87 11.46 -27.30
N ASP A 83 -9.79 10.96 -28.53
CA ASP A 83 -8.51 10.64 -29.20
C ASP A 83 -7.59 11.88 -29.28
N GLY A 84 -6.36 11.71 -28.81
CA GLY A 84 -5.34 12.77 -28.77
C GLY A 84 -4.43 12.71 -27.56
N THR A 85 -3.16 13.08 -27.74
CA THR A 85 -2.17 13.29 -26.68
C THR A 85 -2.02 14.78 -26.41
N GLY A 86 -2.25 15.21 -25.16
CA GLY A 86 -2.13 16.61 -24.78
C GLY A 86 -1.95 16.77 -23.27
N GLU A 87 -1.22 17.79 -22.85
CA GLU A 87 -0.90 18.05 -21.43
C GLU A 87 -2.17 18.14 -20.57
N LEU A 88 -3.25 18.73 -21.10
CA LEU A 88 -4.52 18.82 -20.41
C LEU A 88 -5.16 17.45 -20.15
N LYS A 89 -5.01 16.49 -21.07
CA LYS A 89 -5.52 15.12 -20.93
C LYS A 89 -4.82 14.37 -19.80
N GLU A 90 -3.51 14.53 -19.66
CA GLU A 90 -2.75 13.92 -18.57
C GLU A 90 -3.14 14.51 -17.20
N VAL A 91 -3.33 15.82 -17.14
CA VAL A 91 -3.83 16.47 -15.91
C VAL A 91 -5.22 15.96 -15.56
N CYS A 92 -6.12 15.79 -16.54
CA CYS A 92 -7.43 15.19 -16.32
C CYS A 92 -7.33 13.72 -15.90
N ARG A 93 -6.41 12.94 -16.47
CA ARG A 93 -6.17 11.54 -16.08
C ARG A 93 -5.73 11.43 -14.61
N LEU A 94 -4.88 12.34 -14.13
CA LEU A 94 -4.48 12.39 -12.71
C LEU A 94 -5.67 12.71 -11.80
N ILE A 95 -6.53 13.65 -12.19
CA ILE A 95 -7.75 13.99 -11.44
C ILE A 95 -8.69 12.78 -11.38
N VAL A 96 -8.92 12.11 -12.51
CA VAL A 96 -9.75 10.89 -12.58
C VAL A 96 -9.15 9.77 -11.75
N GLY A 97 -7.84 9.54 -11.84
CA GLY A 97 -7.13 8.57 -11.01
C GLY A 97 -7.28 8.85 -9.52
N ARG A 98 -7.29 10.12 -9.11
CA ARG A 98 -7.62 10.50 -7.73
C ARG A 98 -9.07 10.19 -7.38
N LEU A 99 -10.04 10.56 -8.23
CA LEU A 99 -11.46 10.26 -7.97
C LEU A 99 -11.72 8.75 -7.85
N LEU A 100 -11.00 7.93 -8.60
CA LEU A 100 -11.08 6.47 -8.51
C LEU A 100 -10.40 5.92 -7.24
N ARG A 101 -9.50 6.68 -6.60
CA ARG A 101 -8.77 6.31 -5.37
C ARG A 101 -9.40 6.88 -4.09
N ASP A 102 -9.98 8.07 -4.15
CA ASP A 102 -10.65 8.76 -3.03
C ASP A 102 -12.04 8.17 -2.81
N CYS A 103 -12.12 7.16 -1.94
CA CYS A 103 -13.36 6.50 -1.58
C CYS A 103 -13.87 7.00 -0.20
N PRO A 104 -14.92 7.83 -0.18
CA PRO A 104 -16.04 7.67 0.73
C PRO A 104 -17.16 6.94 -0.03
N VAL A 105 -17.44 5.71 0.38
CA VAL A 105 -18.39 4.80 -0.27
C VAL A 105 -19.83 5.31 -0.14
N PRO A 106 -20.69 5.11 -1.16
CA PRO A 106 -22.10 4.90 -0.86
C PRO A 106 -22.71 3.76 -1.66
N HIS A 107 -23.14 2.79 -0.88
CA HIS A 107 -24.53 2.36 -0.82
C HIS A 107 -25.26 2.21 -2.16
N THR A 108 -24.84 1.25 -2.96
CA THR A 108 -25.76 0.39 -3.74
C THR A 108 -25.05 -0.93 -4.06
N GLY A 109 -24.82 -1.70 -3.00
CA GLY A 109 -24.10 -2.98 -3.00
C GLY A 109 -23.77 -3.45 -1.59
N ILE A 110 -24.70 -3.30 -0.64
CA ILE A 110 -24.43 -3.49 0.80
C ILE A 110 -24.25 -4.98 1.15
N GLY A 111 -24.66 -5.91 0.28
CA GLY A 111 -24.51 -7.35 0.52
C GLY A 111 -23.18 -7.96 0.06
N SER A 112 -22.50 -7.43 -0.96
CA SER A 112 -21.39 -8.14 -1.62
C SER A 112 -20.01 -7.56 -1.30
N HIS A 113 -19.80 -6.24 -1.34
CA HIS A 113 -18.46 -5.68 -1.12
C HIS A 113 -18.08 -5.49 0.36
N HIS A 114 -19.03 -5.10 1.22
CA HIS A 114 -18.80 -5.19 2.67
C HIS A 114 -18.61 -6.64 3.09
N HIS A 115 -19.34 -7.57 2.49
CA HIS A 115 -19.15 -8.99 2.74
C HIS A 115 -17.80 -9.48 2.22
N GLU A 116 -17.37 -9.10 1.01
CA GLU A 116 -16.04 -9.45 0.47
C GLU A 116 -14.90 -8.84 1.28
N GLN A 117 -14.98 -7.57 1.66
CA GLN A 117 -13.98 -6.91 2.51
C GLN A 117 -13.97 -7.50 3.91
N GLN A 118 -15.14 -7.76 4.51
CA GLN A 118 -15.24 -8.44 5.80
C GLN A 118 -14.73 -9.88 5.71
N LEU A 119 -15.04 -10.61 4.65
CA LEU A 119 -14.53 -11.97 4.40
C LEU A 119 -13.02 -11.95 4.21
N GLN A 120 -12.47 -10.96 3.50
CA GLN A 120 -11.04 -10.83 3.28
C GLN A 120 -10.31 -10.44 4.57
N GLN A 121 -10.88 -9.53 5.36
CA GLN A 121 -10.36 -9.17 6.68
C GLN A 121 -10.48 -10.34 7.67
N GLN A 122 -11.58 -11.09 7.64
CA GLN A 122 -11.74 -12.32 8.43
C GLN A 122 -10.73 -13.38 8.03
N ARG A 123 -10.51 -13.61 6.72
CA ARG A 123 -9.48 -14.54 6.23
C ARG A 123 -8.07 -14.11 6.65
N LEU A 124 -7.79 -12.80 6.59
CA LEU A 124 -6.52 -12.25 7.04
C LEU A 124 -6.34 -12.49 8.55
N SER A 125 -7.33 -12.11 9.36
CA SER A 125 -7.33 -12.31 10.81
C SER A 125 -7.17 -13.79 11.19
N GLN A 126 -7.90 -14.69 10.53
CA GLN A 126 -7.73 -16.14 10.70
C GLN A 126 -6.31 -16.60 10.34
N SER A 127 -5.76 -16.11 9.22
CA SER A 127 -4.40 -16.46 8.79
C SER A 127 -3.33 -15.94 9.75
N LEU A 128 -3.52 -14.73 10.30
CA LEU A 128 -2.62 -14.15 11.31
C LEU A 128 -2.71 -14.92 12.63
N GLY A 129 -3.91 -15.33 13.05
CA GLY A 129 -4.12 -16.20 14.20
C GLY A 129 -3.37 -17.54 14.07
N GLN A 130 -3.47 -18.19 12.92
CA GLN A 130 -2.72 -19.43 12.64
C GLN A 130 -1.20 -19.21 12.68
N LEU A 131 -0.71 -18.13 12.06
CA LEU A 131 0.72 -17.79 12.10
C LEU A 131 1.21 -17.49 13.52
N LYS A 132 0.36 -16.87 14.36
CA LYS A 132 0.64 -16.62 15.78
C LYS A 132 0.83 -17.92 16.54
N GLU A 133 -0.10 -18.86 16.38
CA GLU A 133 -0.03 -20.17 17.04
C GLU A 133 1.20 -20.96 16.59
N GLU A 134 1.47 -20.99 15.28
CA GLU A 134 2.69 -21.60 14.73
C GLU A 134 3.94 -20.96 15.35
N PHE A 135 4.03 -19.62 15.35
CA PHE A 135 5.16 -18.88 15.91
C PHE A 135 5.39 -19.17 17.40
N LEU A 136 4.34 -19.17 18.21
CA LEU A 136 4.43 -19.49 19.64
C LEU A 136 4.84 -20.95 19.86
N GLY A 137 4.36 -21.88 19.03
CA GLY A 137 4.74 -23.29 19.08
C GLY A 137 6.23 -23.51 18.84
N LEU A 138 6.89 -22.66 18.06
CA LEU A 138 8.33 -22.74 17.80
C LEU A 138 9.18 -22.50 19.05
N ALA A 139 8.67 -21.79 20.07
CA ALA A 139 9.39 -21.59 21.32
C ALA A 139 9.59 -22.89 22.12
N ILE A 140 8.74 -23.89 21.89
CA ILE A 140 8.77 -25.20 22.55
C ILE A 140 9.70 -26.18 21.82
N GLU A 141 9.97 -25.95 20.54
CA GLU A 141 10.82 -26.82 19.72
C GLU A 141 12.27 -26.79 20.21
N ARG A 142 12.75 -27.94 20.68
CA ARG A 142 14.12 -28.08 21.22
C ARG A 142 15.17 -28.06 20.11
N ASN A 143 14.80 -28.47 18.90
CA ASN A 143 15.69 -28.47 17.76
C ASN A 143 15.76 -27.08 17.10
N ARG A 144 16.84 -26.35 17.38
CA ARG A 144 17.06 -24.98 16.86
C ARG A 144 17.10 -24.89 15.34
N ASN A 145 17.67 -25.88 14.65
CA ASN A 145 17.71 -25.89 13.19
C ASN A 145 16.30 -26.04 12.60
N LYS A 146 15.50 -26.93 13.19
CA LYS A 146 14.11 -27.12 12.81
C LYS A 146 13.26 -25.89 13.11
N ALA A 147 13.47 -25.27 14.27
CA ALA A 147 12.80 -24.02 14.66
C ALA A 147 13.15 -22.87 13.70
N GLY A 148 14.42 -22.75 13.28
CA GLY A 148 14.88 -21.77 12.29
C GLY A 148 14.19 -21.94 10.93
N LEU A 149 14.17 -23.16 10.39
CA LEU A 149 13.49 -23.46 9.12
C LEU A 149 11.98 -23.22 9.20
N ALA A 150 11.36 -23.48 10.35
CA ALA A 150 9.94 -23.26 10.54
C ALA A 150 9.62 -21.76 10.71
N LEU A 151 10.44 -21.00 11.43
CA LEU A 151 10.36 -19.53 11.50
C LEU A 151 10.44 -18.92 10.11
N GLU A 152 11.36 -19.42 9.30
CA GLU A 152 11.50 -19.08 7.90
C GLU A 152 10.19 -19.31 7.11
N LYS A 153 9.48 -20.41 7.32
CA LYS A 153 8.18 -20.62 6.66
C LYS A 153 7.12 -19.62 7.14
N VAL A 154 7.07 -19.36 8.44
CA VAL A 154 6.15 -18.38 9.06
C VAL A 154 6.38 -16.99 8.47
N LEU A 155 7.64 -16.53 8.40
CA LEU A 155 7.98 -15.22 7.84
C LEU A 155 7.63 -15.13 6.35
N ASN A 156 7.90 -16.16 5.54
CA ASN A 156 7.52 -16.12 4.12
C ASN A 156 6.00 -15.96 3.94
N ARG A 157 5.21 -16.68 4.74
CA ARG A 157 3.75 -16.57 4.72
C ARG A 157 3.29 -15.18 5.17
N LEU A 158 3.85 -14.68 6.28
CA LEU A 158 3.53 -13.35 6.79
C LEU A 158 3.77 -12.26 5.72
N PHE A 159 4.96 -12.21 5.13
CA PHE A 159 5.27 -11.22 4.09
C PHE A 159 4.43 -11.41 2.82
N GLY A 160 4.09 -12.67 2.49
CA GLY A 160 3.18 -13.00 1.39
C GLY A 160 1.74 -12.49 1.62
N LEU A 161 1.21 -12.58 2.85
CA LEU A 161 -0.12 -12.05 3.21
C LEU A 161 -0.22 -10.53 2.98
N TYR A 162 0.88 -9.81 3.20
CA TYR A 162 0.98 -8.37 2.98
C TYR A 162 1.48 -7.98 1.58
N GLN A 163 1.57 -8.93 0.65
CA GLN A 163 1.99 -8.71 -0.75
C GLN A 163 3.37 -8.04 -0.88
N LEU A 164 4.29 -8.29 0.07
CA LEU A 164 5.64 -7.72 0.06
C LEU A 164 6.60 -8.46 -0.89
N HIS A 165 6.08 -9.25 -1.84
CA HIS A 165 6.85 -10.03 -2.82
C HIS A 165 8.13 -10.70 -2.24
N PRO A 166 8.01 -11.53 -1.18
CA PRO A 166 9.18 -12.13 -0.55
C PRO A 166 9.91 -13.08 -1.50
N ARG A 167 11.24 -12.95 -1.55
CA ARG A 167 12.14 -13.80 -2.33
C ARG A 167 12.86 -14.79 -1.42
N GLN A 168 12.94 -16.04 -1.89
CA GLN A 168 13.68 -17.11 -1.23
C GLN A 168 15.19 -16.83 -1.18
N PRO A 169 15.95 -17.53 -0.31
CA PRO A 169 17.40 -17.37 -0.23
C PRO A 169 18.09 -17.50 -1.59
N PHE A 170 19.05 -16.61 -1.82
CA PHE A 170 19.84 -16.59 -3.05
C PHE A 170 21.30 -16.27 -2.76
N ARG A 171 22.17 -16.70 -3.67
CA ARG A 171 23.60 -16.39 -3.61
C ARG A 171 23.93 -15.31 -4.63
N VAL A 172 24.58 -14.27 -4.15
CA VAL A 172 25.39 -13.36 -4.97
C VAL A 172 26.83 -13.85 -4.85
N VAL A 173 27.70 -13.57 -5.83
CA VAL A 173 29.08 -14.11 -5.87
C VAL A 173 29.78 -14.03 -4.51
N GLY A 174 29.98 -15.18 -3.85
CA GLY A 174 30.65 -15.29 -2.54
C GLY A 174 29.79 -14.92 -1.31
N GLU A 175 28.54 -14.49 -1.47
CA GLU A 175 27.70 -13.95 -0.40
C GLU A 175 26.30 -14.61 -0.39
N GLN A 176 25.90 -15.16 0.75
CA GLN A 176 24.56 -15.70 0.96
C GLN A 176 23.63 -14.61 1.50
N ILE A 177 22.59 -14.30 0.74
CA ILE A 177 21.48 -13.46 1.17
C ILE A 177 20.34 -14.38 1.59
N ASP A 178 19.95 -14.28 2.85
CA ASP A 178 18.90 -15.15 3.38
C ASP A 178 17.58 -14.84 2.71
N ARG A 179 17.14 -13.58 2.67
CA ARG A 179 15.89 -13.18 2.00
C ARG A 179 15.94 -11.74 1.50
N SER A 180 15.01 -11.42 0.60
CA SER A 180 14.66 -10.05 0.29
C SER A 180 13.16 -9.90 0.12
N PHE A 181 12.64 -8.68 0.25
CA PHE A 181 11.26 -8.36 -0.02
C PHE A 181 11.17 -6.96 -0.64
N GLU A 182 10.03 -6.65 -1.25
CA GLU A 182 9.74 -5.35 -1.83
C GLU A 182 8.74 -4.58 -0.97
N LEU A 183 9.05 -3.31 -0.72
CA LEU A 183 8.14 -2.37 -0.08
C LEU A 183 8.20 -1.06 -0.86
N GLU A 184 7.08 -0.66 -1.46
CA GLU A 184 6.94 0.62 -2.18
C GLU A 184 7.98 0.82 -3.30
N GLY A 185 8.25 -0.23 -4.07
CA GLY A 185 9.24 -0.22 -5.16
C GLY A 185 10.69 -0.23 -4.69
N GLN A 186 10.95 -0.41 -3.39
CA GLN A 186 12.29 -0.49 -2.82
C GLN A 186 12.60 -1.91 -2.33
N ILE A 187 13.84 -2.34 -2.53
CA ILE A 187 14.31 -3.67 -2.12
C ILE A 187 14.89 -3.62 -0.72
N TYR A 188 14.40 -4.52 0.12
CA TYR A 188 14.88 -4.74 1.47
C TYR A 188 15.53 -6.11 1.57
N LEU A 189 16.76 -6.16 2.08
CA LEU A 189 17.37 -7.41 2.54
C LEU A 189 16.79 -7.79 3.90
N LEU A 190 16.57 -9.08 4.11
CA LEU A 190 16.00 -9.60 5.34
C LEU A 190 16.88 -10.73 5.87
N GLU A 191 17.31 -10.60 7.12
CA GLU A 191 17.99 -11.66 7.87
C GLU A 191 17.21 -11.88 9.18
N ALA A 192 17.10 -13.15 9.61
CA ALA A 192 16.37 -13.51 10.80
C ALA A 192 17.17 -14.51 11.65
N LYS A 193 17.31 -14.22 12.95
CA LYS A 193 18.02 -15.07 13.90
C LYS A 193 17.20 -15.36 15.15
N TRP A 194 17.25 -16.62 15.58
CA TRP A 194 16.65 -17.10 16.82
C TRP A 194 17.70 -17.68 17.76
N GLU A 195 18.56 -16.81 18.27
CA GLU A 195 19.58 -17.20 19.25
C GLU A 195 19.03 -17.26 20.67
N LYS A 196 19.67 -18.04 21.55
CA LYS A 196 19.25 -18.18 22.95
C LYS A 196 19.36 -16.86 23.74
N TYR A 197 20.34 -16.04 23.39
CA TYR A 197 20.65 -14.78 24.07
C TYR A 197 20.52 -13.61 23.09
N PRO A 198 20.36 -12.37 23.60
CA PRO A 198 20.34 -11.19 22.74
C PRO A 198 21.59 -11.09 21.87
N LEU A 199 21.41 -10.69 20.62
CA LEU A 199 22.48 -10.72 19.63
C LEU A 199 23.60 -9.71 19.94
N PRO A 200 24.88 -10.09 19.73
CA PRO A 200 26.01 -9.19 19.82
C PRO A 200 26.09 -8.25 18.60
N GLU A 201 26.96 -7.25 18.68
CA GLU A 201 27.19 -6.29 17.58
C GLU A 201 27.72 -6.99 16.32
N ALA A 202 28.53 -8.04 16.46
CA ALA A 202 29.19 -8.72 15.34
C ALA A 202 28.20 -9.16 14.25
N ASP A 203 27.06 -9.74 14.64
CA ASP A 203 26.03 -10.18 13.70
C ASP A 203 25.41 -9.01 12.93
N LEU A 204 25.20 -7.88 13.61
CA LEU A 204 24.66 -6.66 13.01
C LEU A 204 25.63 -6.05 11.99
N LEU A 205 26.94 -6.10 12.26
CA LEU A 205 27.97 -5.61 11.34
C LEU A 205 28.13 -6.49 10.12
N ILE A 206 28.01 -7.82 10.27
CA ILE A 206 28.02 -8.74 9.14
C ILE A 206 26.86 -8.40 8.21
N PHE A 207 25.65 -8.26 8.74
CA PHE A 207 24.47 -7.90 7.94
C PHE A 207 24.60 -6.52 7.30
N ARG A 208 25.15 -5.54 8.03
CA ARG A 208 25.44 -4.21 7.49
C ARG A 208 26.36 -4.29 6.27
N GLY A 209 27.46 -5.05 6.36
CA GLY A 209 28.40 -5.24 5.26
C GLY A 209 27.73 -5.83 4.01
N LYS A 210 26.77 -6.75 4.20
CA LYS A 210 25.97 -7.30 3.11
C LYS A 210 25.18 -6.22 2.37
N ILE A 211 24.58 -5.28 3.11
CA ILE A 211 23.81 -4.15 2.56
C ILE A 211 24.71 -3.13 1.88
N GLU A 212 25.83 -2.76 2.52
CA GLU A 212 26.79 -1.79 1.97
C GLU A 212 27.44 -2.30 0.68
N GLY A 213 27.52 -3.61 0.48
CA GLY A 213 27.92 -4.24 -0.78
C GLY A 213 26.85 -4.24 -1.88
N LYS A 214 25.73 -3.52 -1.72
CA LYS A 214 24.63 -3.39 -2.70
C LYS A 214 24.47 -1.92 -3.11
N SER A 215 23.31 -1.57 -3.65
CA SER A 215 23.01 -0.19 -4.02
C SER A 215 22.78 0.69 -2.80
N THR A 216 23.04 2.00 -2.92
CA THR A 216 22.82 2.98 -1.85
C THR A 216 21.35 3.11 -1.42
N PHE A 217 20.40 2.67 -2.26
CA PHE A 217 18.97 2.63 -1.92
C PHE A 217 18.54 1.30 -1.30
N THR A 218 19.40 0.28 -1.27
CA THR A 218 19.11 -1.00 -0.61
C THR A 218 19.10 -0.78 0.90
N ARG A 219 18.00 -1.18 1.53
CA ARG A 219 17.86 -1.14 3.00
C ARG A 219 17.78 -2.55 3.55
N GLY A 220 17.93 -2.69 4.86
CA GLY A 220 17.79 -3.97 5.55
C GLY A 220 16.71 -3.97 6.61
N VAL A 221 16.19 -5.16 6.89
CA VAL A 221 15.47 -5.49 8.12
C VAL A 221 16.16 -6.67 8.77
N PHE A 222 16.52 -6.54 10.04
CA PHE A 222 17.11 -7.61 10.81
C PHE A 222 16.12 -8.08 11.88
N ILE A 223 15.68 -9.34 11.82
CA ILE A 223 14.78 -9.93 12.81
C ILE A 223 15.61 -10.64 13.88
N ALA A 224 15.69 -10.05 15.08
CA ALA A 224 16.36 -10.60 16.24
C ALA A 224 15.32 -11.04 17.27
N LEU A 225 14.93 -12.33 17.27
CA LEU A 225 13.76 -12.76 18.06
C LEU A 225 13.91 -12.52 19.57
N ASN A 226 15.12 -12.74 20.11
CA ASN A 226 15.45 -12.46 21.52
C ASN A 226 16.16 -11.10 21.70
N ASP A 227 15.87 -10.14 20.82
CA ASP A 227 16.42 -8.79 20.77
C ASP A 227 17.95 -8.75 20.54
N VAL A 228 18.48 -7.54 20.50
CA VAL A 228 19.91 -7.21 20.44
C VAL A 228 20.38 -6.75 21.81
N SER A 229 21.63 -7.08 22.15
CA SER A 229 22.21 -6.65 23.42
C SER A 229 22.31 -5.11 23.52
N LEU A 230 22.19 -4.57 24.73
CA LEU A 230 22.31 -3.12 24.97
C LEU A 230 23.63 -2.52 24.42
N PRO A 231 24.80 -3.17 24.59
CA PRO A 231 26.04 -2.69 23.96
C PRO A 231 25.92 -2.63 22.44
N ALA A 232 25.33 -3.64 21.79
CA ALA A 232 25.15 -3.68 20.34
C ALA A 232 24.23 -2.56 19.84
N ARG A 233 23.13 -2.27 20.56
CA ARG A 233 22.21 -1.14 20.24
C ARG A 233 22.94 0.19 20.19
N HIS A 234 23.83 0.43 21.14
CA HIS A 234 24.59 1.67 21.17
C HIS A 234 25.72 1.70 20.13
N ALA A 235 26.37 0.57 19.87
CA ALA A 235 27.52 0.51 18.96
C ALA A 235 27.12 0.56 17.48
N ILE A 236 25.96 0.01 17.12
CA ILE A 236 25.46 0.05 15.74
C ILE A 236 25.01 1.46 15.30
N THR A 237 24.59 2.29 16.26
CA THR A 237 24.05 3.64 16.02
C THR A 237 25.14 4.72 16.05
N ARG A 238 26.30 4.46 16.67
CA ARG A 238 27.37 5.47 16.81
C ARG A 238 28.25 5.56 15.56
N GLY A 239 28.34 6.75 14.96
CA GLY A 239 29.33 7.11 13.94
C GLY A 239 29.18 6.36 12.61
N LYS A 240 28.02 5.75 12.36
CA LYS A 240 27.76 4.88 11.22
C LYS A 240 26.43 5.27 10.57
N ALA A 241 26.39 5.37 9.23
CA ALA A 241 25.15 5.68 8.53
C ALA A 241 24.11 4.55 8.72
N PRO A 242 22.85 4.86 9.03
CA PRO A 242 21.81 3.85 9.20
C PRO A 242 21.40 3.26 7.85
N SER A 243 21.53 1.93 7.69
CA SER A 243 21.15 1.22 6.46
C SER A 243 20.09 0.13 6.68
N PHE A 244 19.76 -0.17 7.93
CA PHE A 244 18.74 -1.14 8.31
C PHE A 244 18.17 -0.82 9.69
N PHE A 245 17.04 -1.45 10.02
CA PHE A 245 16.47 -1.42 11.37
C PHE A 245 16.24 -2.84 11.89
N VAL A 246 16.16 -2.96 13.22
CA VAL A 246 15.94 -4.23 13.92
C VAL A 246 14.48 -4.40 14.29
N MET A 247 13.98 -5.62 14.18
CA MET A 247 12.66 -6.04 14.64
C MET A 247 12.83 -7.23 15.58
N ASN A 248 12.13 -7.27 16.70
CA ASN A 248 12.24 -8.37 17.67
C ASN A 248 11.00 -9.29 17.69
N GLY A 249 11.04 -10.32 18.53
CA GLY A 249 9.91 -11.26 18.68
C GLY A 249 8.65 -10.61 19.25
N HIS A 250 8.79 -9.56 20.06
CA HIS A 250 7.66 -8.79 20.58
C HIS A 250 6.96 -8.03 19.44
N ASP A 251 7.72 -7.37 18.56
CA ASP A 251 7.16 -6.68 17.39
C ASP A 251 6.35 -7.64 16.50
N LEU A 252 6.89 -8.85 16.23
CA LEU A 252 6.19 -9.88 15.47
C LEU A 252 4.90 -10.32 16.18
N THR A 253 4.95 -10.51 17.49
CA THR A 253 3.78 -10.89 18.29
C THR A 253 2.69 -9.83 18.24
N MET A 254 3.06 -8.54 18.26
CA MET A 254 2.11 -7.43 18.13
C MET A 254 1.46 -7.38 16.74
N ILE A 255 2.24 -7.64 15.68
CA ILE A 255 1.72 -7.72 14.30
C ILE A 255 0.79 -8.92 14.12
N PHE A 256 1.18 -10.09 14.62
CA PHE A 256 0.32 -11.28 14.60
C PHE A 256 -0.97 -11.10 15.42
N SER A 257 -0.94 -10.22 16.42
CA SER A 257 -2.11 -9.88 17.24
C SER A 257 -2.91 -8.71 16.67
N GLU A 258 -2.62 -8.28 15.44
CA GLU A 258 -3.32 -7.19 14.74
C GLU A 258 -3.26 -5.84 15.45
N ALA A 259 -2.30 -5.64 16.37
CA ALA A 259 -2.12 -4.35 17.04
C ALA A 259 -1.58 -3.26 16.08
N MET A 260 -0.86 -3.69 15.04
CA MET A 260 -0.43 -2.86 13.91
C MET A 260 -0.23 -3.74 12.69
N SER A 261 -0.58 -3.27 11.50
CA SER A 261 -0.30 -4.00 10.27
C SER A 261 1.21 -4.06 10.00
N LEU A 262 1.71 -5.15 9.38
CA LEU A 262 3.13 -5.25 9.02
C LEU A 262 3.57 -4.08 8.13
N THR A 263 2.74 -3.70 7.17
CA THR A 263 3.03 -2.58 6.25
C THR A 263 3.19 -1.26 7.00
N ASP A 264 2.33 -0.97 7.98
CA ASP A 264 2.40 0.27 8.75
C ASP A 264 3.59 0.26 9.71
N PHE A 265 3.88 -0.89 10.33
CA PHE A 265 5.08 -1.08 11.12
C PHE A 265 6.34 -0.78 10.30
N LEU A 266 6.49 -1.40 9.13
CA LEU A 266 7.65 -1.19 8.25
C LEU A 266 7.77 0.28 7.83
N ARG A 267 6.67 0.94 7.45
CA ARG A 267 6.68 2.37 7.09
C ARG A 267 7.13 3.27 8.23
N LYS A 268 6.57 3.07 9.44
CA LYS A 268 6.97 3.85 10.63
C LYS A 268 8.45 3.64 10.93
N ARG A 269 8.96 2.40 10.84
CA ARG A 269 10.39 2.10 11.03
C ARG A 269 11.28 2.75 9.98
N VAL A 270 10.87 2.73 8.71
CA VAL A 270 11.60 3.39 7.61
C VAL A 270 11.66 4.90 7.84
N ARG A 271 10.56 5.51 8.26
CA ARG A 271 10.50 6.94 8.56
C ARG A 271 11.47 7.32 9.68
N LEU A 272 11.42 6.62 10.80
CA LEU A 272 12.32 6.84 11.94
C LEU A 272 13.79 6.57 11.58
N LEU A 273 14.06 5.56 10.76
CA LEU A 273 15.41 5.29 10.27
C LEU A 273 15.93 6.43 9.38
N ALA A 274 15.08 6.99 8.52
CA ALA A 274 15.47 8.04 7.58
C ALA A 274 15.57 9.43 8.23
N GLU A 275 14.65 9.76 9.14
CA GLU A 275 14.56 11.08 9.78
C GLU A 275 15.50 11.19 10.99
N GLU A 276 15.61 10.13 11.80
CA GLU A 276 16.31 10.17 13.10
C GLU A 276 17.50 9.19 13.19
N GLY A 277 17.64 8.28 12.22
CA GLY A 277 18.71 7.27 12.23
C GLY A 277 18.50 6.14 13.25
N CYS A 278 17.27 5.94 13.70
CA CYS A 278 16.96 5.02 14.79
C CYS A 278 16.90 3.55 14.35
N VAL A 279 17.99 2.82 14.56
CA VAL A 279 18.13 1.39 14.21
C VAL A 279 17.27 0.48 15.11
N CYS A 280 17.16 0.79 16.40
CA CYS A 280 16.45 -0.03 17.40
C CYS A 280 15.45 0.85 18.16
N ILE A 281 14.15 0.63 17.96
CA ILE A 281 13.07 1.33 18.67
C ILE A 281 12.10 0.29 19.24
N PRO A 282 11.66 0.41 20.51
CA PRO A 282 10.59 -0.42 21.06
C PRO A 282 9.24 -0.22 20.36
N PHE A 283 8.44 -1.28 20.22
CA PHE A 283 7.11 -1.19 19.61
C PHE A 283 6.21 -0.08 20.20
N SER A 284 6.29 0.15 21.51
CA SER A 284 5.48 1.16 22.22
C SER A 284 5.69 2.59 21.74
N GLU A 285 6.87 2.88 21.17
CA GLU A 285 7.19 4.20 20.61
C GLU A 285 6.73 4.34 19.15
N LEU A 286 6.21 3.26 18.55
CA LEU A 286 5.63 3.26 17.22
C LEU A 286 4.11 3.44 17.23
N ALA A 287 3.45 3.34 18.38
CA ALA A 287 1.99 3.39 18.50
C ALA A 287 1.46 4.80 18.19
#